data_AF-A0A355DCS3-F1
#
_entry.id   AF-A0A355DCS3-F1
#
_cell.length_a   1.000
_cell.length_b   1.000
_cell.length_c   1.000
_cell.angle_alpha   90.00
_cell.angle_beta   90.00
_cell.angle_gamma   90.00
#
_symmetry.space_group_name_H-M   'P 1'
#
loop_
_entity.id
_entity.type
_entity.pdbx_description
1 polymer ?
#
loop_
_entity_poly.entity_id
_entity_poly.type
_entity_poly.pdbx_seq_one_letter_code
_entity_poly.pdbx_strand_id
1 'polypeptide(L)'
;IKTFPLRTCSDSKFRTHERMGRPCLLFHIQKCSGPCVGEITPDAYSDLVRDLLRFLEGDTDEVVVQLGAEMAAASDALEFEAAGRYRDRLASVRRVIERQQMVAAGNEEIDVFGIAGDDLEAAVQVFYVRRGKVLGRKGFVVDRVEDLAAPELVGEVLSAHYRQDPPRGVPRSVLVPALPDDA
;
A
#
# COMPACT_ATOMS: atom_id res chain seq x y z
N ILE A 1 -4.36 -8.27 6.26
CA ILE A 1 -3.50 -7.31 7.01
C ILE A 1 -4.28 -6.91 8.26
N LYS A 2 -3.82 -7.26 9.46
CA LYS A 2 -4.51 -7.00 10.76
C LYS A 2 -4.19 -5.60 11.34
N THR A 3 -3.59 -4.72 10.53
CA THR A 3 -2.84 -3.56 10.99
C THR A 3 -3.68 -2.29 11.15
N PHE A 4 -4.85 -2.22 10.50
CA PHE A 4 -5.76 -1.08 10.57
C PHE A 4 -7.19 -1.60 10.78
N PRO A 5 -7.89 -1.25 11.88
CA PRO A 5 -9.22 -1.78 12.19
C PRO A 5 -10.31 -1.08 11.37
N LEU A 6 -10.15 -1.10 10.05
CA LEU A 6 -11.08 -0.49 9.12
C LEU A 6 -12.19 -1.45 8.70
N ARG A 7 -13.31 -0.87 8.29
CA ARG A 7 -14.45 -1.62 7.78
C ARG A 7 -14.04 -2.39 6.52
N THR A 8 -14.30 -3.70 6.53
CA THR A 8 -14.11 -4.60 5.38
C THR A 8 -15.37 -5.39 5.02
N CYS A 9 -16.49 -5.13 5.72
CA CYS A 9 -17.76 -5.81 5.48
C CYS A 9 -18.55 -5.16 4.33
N SER A 10 -19.34 -5.97 3.62
CA SER A 10 -20.27 -5.49 2.58
C SER A 10 -21.30 -4.52 3.13
N ASP A 11 -21.85 -3.67 2.25
CA ASP A 11 -22.87 -2.67 2.62
C ASP A 11 -24.11 -3.32 3.25
N SER A 12 -24.50 -4.49 2.74
CA SER A 12 -25.61 -5.25 3.32
C SER A 12 -25.35 -5.64 4.77
N LYS A 13 -24.14 -6.14 5.08
CA LYS A 13 -23.76 -6.51 6.44
C LYS A 13 -23.66 -5.28 7.35
N PHE A 14 -23.15 -4.17 6.85
CA PHE A 14 -23.11 -2.89 7.58
C PHE A 14 -24.50 -2.44 8.02
N ARG A 15 -25.43 -2.26 7.06
CA ARG A 15 -26.83 -1.83 7.32
C ARG A 15 -27.60 -2.78 8.22
N THR A 16 -27.21 -4.05 8.22
CA THR A 16 -27.82 -5.08 9.05
C THR A 16 -27.43 -4.92 10.52
N HIS A 17 -26.15 -4.66 10.81
CA HIS A 17 -25.69 -4.41 12.18
C HIS A 17 -26.09 -3.04 12.71
N GLU A 18 -26.13 -2.03 11.84
CA GLU A 18 -26.65 -0.69 12.14
C GLU A 18 -28.10 -0.75 12.64
N ARG A 19 -28.99 -1.41 11.89
CA ARG A 19 -30.40 -1.60 12.31
C ARG A 19 -30.56 -2.42 13.58
N MET A 20 -29.68 -3.40 13.81
CA MET A 20 -29.73 -4.22 15.01
C MET A 20 -29.13 -3.53 16.25
N GLY A 21 -28.38 -2.44 16.08
CA GLY A 21 -27.70 -1.75 17.17
C GLY A 21 -26.64 -2.58 17.88
N ARG A 22 -26.10 -3.64 17.24
CA ARG A 22 -25.06 -4.49 17.83
C ARG A 22 -23.90 -4.74 16.86
N PRO A 23 -22.65 -4.64 17.31
CA PRO A 23 -21.50 -4.85 16.45
C PRO A 23 -21.39 -6.31 15.98
N CYS A 24 -20.60 -6.53 14.93
CA CYS A 24 -20.34 -7.86 14.39
C CYS A 24 -19.08 -8.48 14.99
N LEU A 25 -18.83 -9.75 14.67
CA LEU A 25 -17.62 -10.46 15.09
C LEU A 25 -16.33 -9.69 14.80
N LEU A 26 -16.22 -8.99 13.66
CA LEU A 26 -15.01 -8.24 13.29
C LEU A 26 -14.66 -7.16 14.31
N PHE A 27 -15.65 -6.55 14.96
CA PHE A 27 -15.41 -5.61 16.06
C PHE A 27 -14.90 -6.34 17.30
N HIS A 28 -15.57 -7.41 17.71
CA HIS A 28 -15.18 -8.18 18.90
C HIS A 28 -13.79 -8.81 18.80
N ILE A 29 -13.33 -9.15 17.59
CA ILE A 29 -11.96 -9.63 17.35
C ILE A 29 -11.00 -8.52 16.91
N GLN A 30 -11.38 -7.26 17.11
CA GLN A 30 -10.56 -6.06 16.89
C GLN A 30 -10.03 -5.89 15.45
N LYS A 31 -10.76 -6.41 14.46
CA LYS A 31 -10.49 -6.20 13.02
C LYS A 31 -11.25 -5.01 12.43
N CYS A 32 -12.20 -4.44 13.16
CA CYS A 32 -13.02 -3.31 12.75
C CYS A 32 -13.30 -2.45 13.98
N SER A 33 -13.29 -1.12 13.85
CA SER A 33 -13.58 -0.16 14.92
C SER A 33 -15.08 0.04 15.20
N GLY A 34 -15.95 -0.69 14.51
CA GLY A 34 -17.40 -0.65 14.77
C GLY A 34 -18.14 0.62 14.33
N PRO A 35 -17.83 1.26 13.18
CA PRO A 35 -18.53 2.47 12.75
C PRO A 35 -20.03 2.28 12.52
N CYS A 36 -20.49 1.05 12.27
CA CYS A 36 -21.92 0.74 12.07
C CYS A 36 -22.80 0.95 13.31
N VAL A 37 -22.20 1.02 14.50
CA VAL A 37 -22.93 1.11 15.77
C VAL A 37 -22.42 2.24 16.67
N GLY A 38 -21.60 3.15 16.12
CA GLY A 38 -21.13 4.34 16.85
C GLY A 38 -20.02 4.09 17.88
N GLU A 39 -19.37 2.92 17.87
CA GLU A 39 -18.23 2.59 18.75
C GLU A 39 -16.97 3.43 18.46
N ILE A 40 -16.96 4.11 17.31
CA ILE A 40 -15.94 5.07 16.91
C ILE A 40 -16.61 6.29 16.29
N THR A 41 -16.04 7.48 16.53
CA THR A 41 -16.52 8.71 15.92
C THR A 41 -16.13 8.78 14.43
N PRO A 42 -16.88 9.51 13.59
CA PRO A 42 -16.51 9.71 12.19
C PRO A 42 -15.11 10.31 12.01
N ASP A 43 -14.71 11.24 12.89
CA ASP A 43 -13.40 11.89 12.85
C ASP A 43 -12.28 10.88 13.16
N ALA A 44 -12.41 10.13 14.26
CA ALA A 44 -11.43 9.11 14.63
C ALA A 44 -11.35 7.98 13.58
N TYR A 45 -12.47 7.61 12.97
CA TYR A 45 -12.47 6.65 11.85
C TYR A 45 -11.74 7.23 10.62
N SER A 46 -11.90 8.51 10.35
CA SER A 46 -11.21 9.20 9.25
C SER A 46 -9.70 9.28 9.49
N ASP A 47 -9.26 9.46 10.73
CA ASP A 47 -7.85 9.36 11.11
C ASP A 47 -7.28 7.96 10.80
N LEU A 48 -8.01 6.88 11.15
CA LEU A 48 -7.59 5.51 10.82
C LEU A 48 -7.46 5.28 9.30
N VAL A 49 -8.33 5.89 8.50
CA VAL A 49 -8.26 5.82 7.03
C VAL A 49 -7.03 6.58 6.53
N ARG A 50 -6.77 7.78 7.05
CA ARG A 50 -5.58 8.58 6.71
C ARG A 50 -4.29 7.84 7.06
N ASP A 51 -4.22 7.17 8.21
CA ASP A 51 -3.07 6.35 8.56
C ASP A 51 -2.85 5.19 7.58
N LEU A 52 -3.92 4.51 7.17
CA LEU A 52 -3.83 3.42 6.19
C LEU A 52 -3.30 3.96 4.86
N LEU A 53 -3.81 5.10 4.40
CA LEU A 53 -3.38 5.71 3.13
C LEU A 53 -1.89 6.06 3.18
N ARG A 54 -1.44 6.78 4.23
CA ARG A 54 -0.01 7.09 4.45
C ARG A 54 0.86 5.83 4.44
N PHE A 55 0.41 4.79 5.14
CA PHE A 55 1.11 3.51 5.18
C PHE A 55 1.21 2.85 3.79
N LEU A 56 0.13 2.87 3.00
CA LEU A 56 0.10 2.30 1.65
C LEU A 56 0.94 3.09 0.63
N GLU A 57 1.14 4.38 0.89
CA GLU A 57 2.01 5.29 0.13
C GLU A 57 3.50 5.16 0.52
N GLY A 58 3.81 4.32 1.52
CA GLY A 58 5.18 4.07 1.98
C GLY A 58 5.65 5.00 3.10
N ASP A 59 4.80 5.90 3.59
CA ASP A 59 5.07 6.72 4.78
C ASP A 59 4.83 5.92 6.05
N THR A 60 5.72 4.97 6.29
CA THR A 60 5.57 4.02 7.40
C THR A 60 6.21 4.52 8.69
N ASP A 61 7.17 5.43 8.59
CA ASP A 61 7.99 5.87 9.72
C ASP A 61 7.20 6.84 10.59
N GLU A 62 6.45 7.76 9.97
CA GLU A 62 5.54 8.66 10.70
C GLU A 62 4.43 7.87 11.41
N VAL A 63 3.86 6.84 10.75
CA VAL A 63 2.85 5.95 11.35
C VAL A 63 3.40 5.21 12.58
N VAL A 64 4.66 4.77 12.54
CA VAL A 64 5.34 4.12 13.67
C VAL A 64 5.55 5.10 14.83
N VAL A 65 5.99 6.33 14.53
CA VAL A 65 6.19 7.39 15.54
C VAL A 65 4.86 7.74 16.21
N GLN A 66 3.81 7.97 15.43
CA GLN A 66 2.49 8.34 15.94
C GLN A 66 1.92 7.23 16.84
N LEU A 67 1.91 5.98 16.38
CA LEU A 67 1.42 4.86 17.19
C LEU A 67 2.21 4.68 18.49
N GLY A 68 3.51 4.97 18.47
CA GLY A 68 4.35 4.97 19.67
C GLY A 68 3.96 6.07 20.66
N ALA A 69 3.69 7.28 20.16
CA ALA A 69 3.25 8.41 20.97
C ALA A 69 1.85 8.16 21.58
N GLU A 70 0.90 7.65 20.79
CA GLU A 70 -0.45 7.30 21.25
C GLU A 70 -0.42 6.19 22.31
N MET A 71 0.44 5.17 22.12
CA MET A 71 0.66 4.11 23.11
C MET A 71 1.18 4.68 24.44
N ALA A 72 2.17 5.59 24.38
CA ALA A 72 2.75 6.21 25.56
C ALA A 72 1.72 7.09 26.29
N ALA A 73 1.00 7.94 25.56
CA ALA A 73 -0.04 8.80 26.12
C ALA A 73 -1.15 8.00 26.81
N ALA A 74 -1.62 6.91 26.21
CA ALA A 74 -2.61 6.02 26.82
C ALA A 74 -2.07 5.33 28.09
N SER A 75 -0.79 4.95 28.10
CA SER A 75 -0.13 4.39 29.29
C SER A 75 -0.03 5.42 30.42
N ASP A 76 0.33 6.66 30.10
CA ASP A 76 0.43 7.76 31.06
C ASP A 76 -0.95 8.12 31.66
N ALA A 77 -2.02 7.98 30.86
CA ALA A 77 -3.41 8.13 31.29
C ALA A 77 -3.96 6.90 32.05
N LEU A 78 -3.15 5.86 32.30
CA LEU A 78 -3.54 4.58 32.92
C LEU A 78 -4.59 3.78 32.13
N GLU A 79 -4.74 4.06 30.83
CA GLU A 79 -5.63 3.36 29.91
C GLU A 79 -4.94 2.14 29.29
N PHE A 80 -4.59 1.15 30.12
CA PHE A 80 -3.75 0.01 29.70
C PHE A 80 -4.33 -0.83 28.56
N GLU A 81 -5.66 -0.91 28.45
CA GLU A 81 -6.29 -1.62 27.33
C GLU A 81 -6.06 -0.89 26.01
N ALA A 82 -6.18 0.45 26.00
CA ALA A 82 -5.89 1.28 24.84
C ALA A 82 -4.40 1.21 24.47
N ALA A 83 -3.51 1.34 25.45
CA ALA A 83 -2.07 1.18 25.25
C ALA A 83 -1.73 -0.20 24.67
N GLY A 84 -2.37 -1.27 25.14
CA GLY A 84 -2.24 -2.63 24.60
C GLY A 84 -2.65 -2.71 23.12
N ARG A 85 -3.77 -2.08 22.75
CA ARG A 85 -4.22 -2.02 21.34
C ARG A 85 -3.21 -1.30 20.45
N TYR A 86 -2.67 -0.16 20.89
CA TYR A 86 -1.65 0.58 20.14
C TYR A 86 -0.34 -0.22 20.00
N ARG A 87 0.09 -0.89 21.07
CA ARG A 87 1.27 -1.79 21.06
C ARG A 87 1.14 -2.90 20.02
N ASP A 88 0.00 -3.60 20.02
CA ASP A 88 -0.25 -4.72 19.12
C ASP A 88 -0.35 -4.25 17.65
N ARG A 89 -0.91 -3.05 17.44
CA ARG A 89 -0.94 -2.37 16.14
C ARG A 89 0.47 -2.00 15.68
N LEU A 90 1.28 -1.39 16.54
CA LEU A 90 2.66 -1.02 16.27
C LEU A 90 3.51 -2.25 15.88
N ALA A 91 3.38 -3.35 16.63
CA ALA A 91 4.05 -4.60 16.30
C ALA A 91 3.63 -5.16 14.92
N SER A 92 2.34 -5.06 14.61
CA SER A 92 1.80 -5.47 13.32
C SER A 92 2.30 -4.59 12.17
N VAL A 93 2.39 -3.27 12.37
CA VAL A 93 2.96 -2.31 11.40
C VAL A 93 4.42 -2.66 11.13
N ARG A 94 5.25 -2.76 12.18
CA ARG A 94 6.68 -3.08 12.06
C ARG A 94 6.94 -4.37 11.29
N ARG A 95 6.16 -5.42 11.57
CA ARG A 95 6.28 -6.70 10.86
C ARG A 95 5.98 -6.60 9.36
N VAL A 96 5.10 -5.69 8.95
CA VAL A 96 4.83 -5.46 7.52
C VAL A 96 5.98 -4.64 6.91
N ILE A 97 6.48 -3.63 7.62
CA ILE A 97 7.64 -2.81 7.18
C ILE A 97 8.88 -3.69 6.99
N GLU A 98 9.19 -4.59 7.92
CA GLU A 98 10.34 -5.50 7.83
C GLU A 98 10.32 -6.39 6.57
N ARG A 99 9.13 -6.66 6.02
CA ARG A 99 8.98 -7.43 4.77
C ARG A 99 9.13 -6.56 3.53
N GLN A 100 9.05 -5.23 3.65
CA GLN A 100 9.30 -4.32 2.55
C GLN A 100 10.82 -4.19 2.37
N GLN A 101 11.33 -4.62 1.22
CA GLN A 101 12.74 -4.43 0.89
C GLN A 101 12.99 -2.94 0.61
N MET A 102 13.91 -2.34 1.36
CA MET A 102 14.55 -1.09 0.99
C MET A 102 15.43 -1.36 -0.23
N VAL A 103 15.20 -0.62 -1.31
CA VAL A 103 15.88 -0.86 -2.60
C VAL A 103 16.61 0.36 -3.15
N ALA A 104 16.37 1.55 -2.58
CA ALA A 104 17.06 2.78 -2.96
C ALA A 104 17.35 3.64 -1.72
N ALA A 105 18.40 4.45 -1.80
CA ALA A 105 18.75 5.40 -0.75
C ALA A 105 17.87 6.65 -0.84
N GLY A 106 17.35 7.13 0.30
CA GLY A 106 16.59 8.38 0.36
C GLY A 106 15.13 8.27 -0.08
N ASN A 107 14.53 9.42 -0.42
CA ASN A 107 13.10 9.56 -0.70
C ASN A 107 12.77 9.40 -2.20
N GLU A 108 13.48 8.51 -2.89
CA GLU A 108 13.34 8.35 -4.34
C GLU A 108 12.00 7.71 -4.72
N GLU A 109 11.43 8.21 -5.82
CA GLU A 109 10.19 7.74 -6.43
C GLU A 109 10.50 7.29 -7.85
N ILE A 110 10.65 5.98 -8.03
CA ILE A 110 11.16 5.36 -9.25
C ILE A 110 10.31 4.14 -9.59
N ASP A 111 10.00 3.95 -10.86
CA ASP A 111 9.54 2.65 -11.35
C ASP A 111 10.70 1.95 -12.06
N VAL A 112 10.96 0.69 -11.70
CA VAL A 112 12.08 -0.10 -12.25
C VAL A 112 11.52 -1.21 -13.12
N PHE A 113 11.86 -1.18 -14.41
CA PHE A 113 11.46 -2.17 -15.40
C PHE A 113 12.60 -3.14 -15.68
N GLY A 114 12.29 -4.43 -15.62
CA GLY A 114 13.08 -5.49 -16.24
C GLY A 114 12.30 -6.07 -17.41
N ILE A 115 12.96 -6.26 -18.54
CA ILE A 115 12.38 -6.85 -19.74
C ILE A 115 13.33 -7.95 -20.21
N ALA A 116 12.81 -9.14 -20.42
CA ALA A 116 13.53 -10.28 -20.97
C ALA A 116 12.60 -11.07 -21.88
N GLY A 117 13.06 -11.44 -23.06
CA GLY A 117 12.22 -12.10 -24.06
C GLY A 117 13.04 -12.73 -25.17
N ASP A 118 12.34 -13.40 -26.06
CA ASP A 118 12.85 -13.90 -27.34
C ASP A 118 12.20 -13.13 -28.50
N ASP A 119 12.18 -13.72 -29.69
CA ASP A 119 11.69 -13.09 -30.91
C ASP A 119 10.15 -13.03 -30.98
N LEU A 120 9.44 -13.81 -30.17
CA LEU A 120 7.97 -13.89 -30.18
C LEU A 120 7.35 -13.16 -28.99
N GLU A 121 7.93 -13.30 -27.81
CA GLU A 121 7.35 -12.78 -26.56
C GLU A 121 8.40 -12.16 -25.64
N ALA A 122 7.97 -11.18 -24.85
CA ALA A 122 8.79 -10.59 -23.79
C ALA A 122 8.05 -10.57 -22.45
N ALA A 123 8.71 -11.06 -21.41
CA ALA A 123 8.28 -10.92 -20.03
C ALA A 123 8.75 -9.57 -19.48
N VAL A 124 7.79 -8.79 -18.98
CA VAL A 124 8.02 -7.49 -18.34
C VAL A 124 7.74 -7.61 -16.85
N GLN A 125 8.67 -7.12 -16.04
CA GLN A 125 8.52 -7.00 -14.60
C GLN A 125 8.76 -5.54 -14.20
N VAL A 126 7.74 -4.90 -13.63
CA VAL A 126 7.88 -3.58 -13.01
C VAL A 126 7.86 -3.70 -11.49
N PHE A 127 8.73 -2.94 -10.83
CA PHE A 127 8.72 -2.67 -9.40
C PHE A 127 8.40 -1.20 -9.17
N TYR A 128 7.43 -0.92 -8.30
CA TYR A 128 7.07 0.46 -7.95
C TYR A 128 7.80 0.83 -6.65
N VAL A 129 8.74 1.77 -6.74
CA VAL A 129 9.51 2.26 -5.59
C VAL A 129 9.02 3.65 -5.22
N ARG A 130 8.61 3.84 -3.97
CA ARG A 130 8.28 5.15 -3.42
C ARG A 130 8.94 5.30 -2.06
N ARG A 131 9.49 6.48 -1.78
CA ARG A 131 10.23 6.75 -0.55
C ARG A 131 11.32 5.67 -0.28
N GLY A 132 11.99 5.21 -1.35
CA GLY A 132 13.02 4.16 -1.29
C GLY A 132 12.53 2.72 -1.01
N LYS A 133 11.21 2.50 -0.88
CA LYS A 133 10.59 1.21 -0.55
C LYS A 133 9.83 0.64 -1.75
N VAL A 134 9.95 -0.68 -1.98
CA VAL A 134 9.10 -1.38 -2.96
C VAL A 134 7.67 -1.44 -2.43
N LEU A 135 6.74 -0.73 -3.08
CA LEU A 135 5.32 -0.74 -2.75
C LEU A 135 4.56 -1.88 -3.44
N GLY A 136 5.12 -2.43 -4.51
CA GLY A 136 4.52 -3.53 -5.24
C GLY A 136 5.30 -3.89 -6.50
N ARG A 137 4.79 -4.90 -7.19
CA ARG A 137 5.34 -5.37 -8.45
C ARG A 137 4.20 -5.82 -9.37
N LYS A 138 4.37 -5.65 -10.68
CA LYS A 138 3.45 -6.17 -11.70
C LYS A 138 4.26 -6.88 -12.77
N GLY A 139 3.90 -8.13 -13.03
CA GLY A 139 4.48 -8.93 -14.12
C GLY A 139 3.44 -9.13 -15.21
N PHE A 140 3.84 -9.03 -16.48
CA PHE A 140 3.01 -9.30 -17.63
C PHE A 140 3.87 -9.72 -18.82
N VAL A 141 3.25 -10.37 -19.82
CA VAL A 141 3.91 -10.75 -21.09
C VAL A 141 3.34 -9.86 -22.18
N VAL A 142 4.21 -9.45 -23.12
CA VAL A 142 3.82 -8.75 -24.34
C VAL A 142 4.27 -9.55 -25.55
N ASP A 143 3.42 -9.60 -26.56
CA ASP A 143 3.79 -10.15 -27.87
C ASP A 143 4.78 -9.17 -28.51
N ARG A 144 5.82 -9.72 -29.13
CA ARG A 144 6.85 -8.96 -29.81
C ARG A 144 6.65 -9.10 -31.31
N VAL A 145 6.77 -8.00 -32.04
CA VAL A 145 6.90 -8.05 -33.51
C VAL A 145 8.35 -8.46 -33.81
N GLU A 146 8.55 -9.39 -34.74
CA GLU A 146 9.88 -9.75 -35.23
C GLU A 146 10.66 -8.48 -35.62
N ASP A 147 11.96 -8.44 -35.29
CA ASP A 147 12.89 -7.32 -35.52
C ASP A 147 12.73 -6.03 -34.69
N LEU A 148 11.81 -5.97 -33.71
CA LEU A 148 11.71 -4.78 -32.85
C LEU A 148 12.97 -4.61 -31.98
N ALA A 149 13.64 -3.45 -32.02
CA ALA A 149 14.84 -3.22 -31.23
C ALA A 149 14.51 -3.06 -29.74
N ALA A 150 15.50 -3.30 -28.85
CA ALA A 150 15.28 -3.17 -27.40
C ALA A 150 14.80 -1.77 -26.95
N PRO A 151 15.33 -0.64 -27.49
CA PRO A 151 14.80 0.71 -27.22
C PRO A 151 13.32 0.88 -27.59
N GLU A 152 12.93 0.40 -28.77
CA GLU A 152 11.55 0.48 -29.27
C GLU A 152 10.59 -0.32 -28.39
N LEU A 153 10.96 -1.55 -28.03
CA LEU A 153 10.18 -2.40 -27.11
C LEU A 153 9.97 -1.72 -25.76
N VAL A 154 11.02 -1.07 -25.21
CA VAL A 154 10.90 -0.30 -23.97
C VAL A 154 9.89 0.83 -24.15
N GLY A 155 9.97 1.61 -25.23
CA GLY A 155 9.04 2.70 -25.53
C GLY A 155 7.59 2.24 -25.58
N GLU A 156 7.31 1.14 -26.28
CA GLU A 156 5.96 0.55 -26.34
C GLU A 156 5.46 0.09 -24.98
N VAL A 157 6.30 -0.60 -24.21
CA VAL A 157 5.98 -1.08 -22.85
C VAL A 157 5.68 0.10 -21.93
N LEU A 158 6.51 1.13 -21.93
CA LEU A 158 6.30 2.33 -21.11
C LEU A 158 5.01 3.06 -21.51
N SER A 159 4.80 3.27 -22.81
CA SER A 159 3.60 3.91 -23.34
C SER A 159 2.35 3.13 -22.95
N ALA A 160 2.34 1.82 -23.15
CA ALA A 160 1.22 0.98 -22.75
C ALA A 160 0.99 0.98 -21.23
N HIS A 161 2.07 0.99 -20.44
CA HIS A 161 2.00 0.97 -18.98
C HIS A 161 1.41 2.26 -18.40
N TYR A 162 1.81 3.42 -18.90
CA TYR A 162 1.42 4.73 -18.36
C TYR A 162 0.19 5.35 -19.04
N ARG A 163 -0.32 4.77 -20.13
CA ARG A 163 -1.50 5.28 -20.86
C ARG A 163 -2.81 5.17 -20.07
N GLN A 164 -2.94 4.18 -19.19
CA GLN A 164 -4.15 3.95 -18.39
C GLN A 164 -3.82 4.14 -16.92
N ASP A 165 -4.11 5.33 -16.39
CA ASP A 165 -3.95 5.74 -14.98
C ASP A 165 -3.18 4.73 -14.12
N PRO A 166 -1.84 4.83 -14.07
CA PRO A 166 -0.98 3.79 -13.52
C PRO A 166 -1.36 3.55 -12.05
N PRO A 167 -1.41 2.28 -11.61
CA PRO A 167 -1.96 1.90 -10.30
C PRO A 167 -1.23 2.52 -9.09
N ARG A 168 -0.06 3.15 -9.30
CA ARG A 168 0.77 3.82 -8.29
C ARG A 168 1.19 5.23 -8.70
N GLY A 169 0.44 5.85 -9.62
CA GLY A 169 0.78 7.16 -10.19
C GLY A 169 2.04 7.11 -11.08
N VAL A 170 2.43 8.27 -11.60
CA VAL A 170 3.63 8.43 -12.43
C VAL A 170 4.81 8.82 -11.53
N PRO A 171 5.94 8.09 -11.55
CA PRO A 171 7.12 8.40 -10.75
C PRO A 171 7.89 9.61 -11.32
N ARG A 172 8.88 10.11 -10.56
CA ARG A 172 9.78 11.18 -11.04
C ARG A 172 10.81 10.67 -12.03
N SER A 173 11.19 9.40 -11.92
CA SER A 173 12.11 8.75 -12.84
C SER A 173 11.69 7.31 -13.10
N VAL A 174 12.10 6.79 -14.25
CA VAL A 174 11.86 5.40 -14.66
C VAL A 174 13.20 4.80 -15.02
N LEU A 175 13.52 3.64 -14.44
CA LEU A 175 14.70 2.87 -14.78
C LEU A 175 14.30 1.73 -15.71
N VAL A 176 15.00 1.63 -16.84
CA VAL A 176 14.74 0.69 -17.93
C VAL A 176 16.03 0.00 -18.37
N PRO A 177 15.94 -1.21 -18.95
CA PRO A 177 17.13 -1.96 -19.38
C PRO A 177 17.83 -1.32 -20.61
N ALA A 178 17.10 -0.56 -21.41
CA ALA A 178 17.60 0.26 -22.50
C ALA A 178 16.78 1.55 -22.56
N LEU A 179 17.41 2.69 -22.88
CA LEU A 179 16.67 3.94 -23.09
C LEU A 179 15.85 3.82 -24.38
N PRO A 180 14.60 4.30 -24.39
CA PRO A 180 13.84 4.41 -25.64
C PRO A 180 14.46 5.47 -26.54
N ASP A 181 14.18 5.39 -27.85
CA ASP A 181 14.82 6.26 -28.85
C ASP A 181 14.40 7.74 -28.73
N ASP A 182 13.31 8.02 -28.02
CA ASP A 182 12.75 9.36 -27.78
C ASP A 182 13.05 9.93 -26.38
N ALA A 183 14.01 9.34 -25.65
CA ALA A 183 14.41 9.73 -24.30
C ALA A 183 15.13 11.09 -24.18
#